data_AF-Q27SN2-F1
#
_entry.id   AF-Q27SN2-F1
#
_cell.length_a   1.000
_cell.length_b   1.000
_cell.length_c   1.000
_cell.angle_alpha   90.00
_cell.angle_beta   90.00
_cell.angle_gamma   90.00
#
_symmetry.space_group_name_H-M   'P 1'
#
loop_
_entity.id
_entity.type
_entity.pdbx_description
1 polymer ?
#
loop_
_entity_poly.entity_id
_entity_poly.type
_entity_poly.pdbx_seq_one_letter_code
_entity_poly.pdbx_strand_id
1 'polypeptide(L)'
;IDSRLRVGGPATAQSQWIPAFKSFVLANNLPLDFISTHEYPTDVQPLQRDIMKKVFTKAREEASPFPVIYSEYNSGLFYPGKHDDPYASAFVMYNVQEVQDIVEFMSYWTFSDIFEEGGFDSLPFHQGFGLMTIHQVPKPAYRAFEILHRTGRERMAVSG
;
A
#
# COMPACT_ATOMS: atom_id res chain seq x y z
N ILE A 1 25.48 -9.14 13.30
CA ILE A 1 25.00 -10.39 12.67
C ILE A 1 25.30 -10.37 11.18
N ASP A 2 24.81 -9.45 10.36
CA ASP A 2 25.28 -9.22 8.97
C ASP A 2 24.95 -7.77 8.55
N SER A 3 25.91 -6.99 8.04
CA SER A 3 25.70 -5.59 7.62
C SER A 3 24.98 -5.44 6.29
N ARG A 4 24.74 -6.55 5.58
CA ARG A 4 23.98 -6.57 4.31
C ARG A 4 22.48 -6.65 4.53
N LEU A 5 22.02 -6.91 5.76
CA LEU A 5 20.60 -6.93 6.10
C LEU A 5 20.08 -5.50 6.15
N ARG A 6 19.13 -5.18 5.27
CA ARG A 6 18.52 -3.86 5.20
C ARG A 6 17.53 -3.66 6.35
N VAL A 7 17.61 -2.53 7.03
CA VAL A 7 16.74 -2.14 8.15
C VAL A 7 16.02 -0.82 7.84
N GLY A 8 14.76 -0.73 8.28
CA GLY A 8 13.93 0.44 8.03
C GLY A 8 12.76 0.54 8.98
N GLY A 9 12.03 1.65 8.88
CA GLY A 9 10.91 2.01 9.73
C GLY A 9 10.32 3.38 9.33
N PRO A 10 9.37 3.96 10.08
CA PRO A 10 8.89 3.52 11.39
C PRO A 10 7.66 2.60 11.36
N ALA A 11 7.20 2.14 10.18
CA ALA A 11 6.00 1.30 10.03
C ALA A 11 4.74 1.91 10.66
N THR A 12 4.61 3.23 10.59
CA THR A 12 3.49 4.00 11.16
C THR A 12 2.27 3.99 10.26
N ALA A 13 1.09 4.22 10.83
CA ALA A 13 -0.10 4.55 10.07
C ALA A 13 -0.05 5.99 9.50
N GLN A 14 -0.87 6.25 8.48
CA GLN A 14 -1.14 7.58 7.91
C GLN A 14 0.11 8.34 7.42
N SER A 15 1.14 7.62 6.98
CA SER A 15 2.40 8.21 6.55
C SER A 15 3.08 9.10 7.61
N GLN A 16 2.79 8.87 8.90
CA GLN A 16 3.21 9.77 9.97
C GLN A 16 4.66 9.53 10.44
N TRP A 17 5.20 10.55 11.09
CA TRP A 17 6.48 10.52 11.83
C TRP A 17 7.74 10.29 10.98
N ILE A 18 7.64 10.25 9.65
CA ILE A 18 8.79 10.07 8.75
C ILE A 18 9.91 11.10 9.05
N PRO A 19 9.64 12.43 9.15
CA PRO A 19 10.71 13.40 9.41
C PRO A 19 11.35 13.23 10.79
N ALA A 20 10.55 12.94 11.81
CA ALA A 20 11.01 12.80 13.19
C ALA A 20 11.88 11.53 13.35
N PHE A 21 11.42 10.40 12.81
CA PHE A 21 12.16 9.14 12.80
C PHE A 21 13.49 9.28 12.06
N LYS A 22 13.46 9.81 10.82
CA LYS A 22 14.67 10.06 10.01
C LYS A 22 15.67 10.95 10.76
N SER A 23 15.21 12.05 11.35
CA SER A 23 16.07 12.97 12.09
C SER A 23 16.71 12.31 13.30
N PHE A 24 15.95 11.51 14.06
CA PHE A 24 16.48 10.78 15.21
C PHE A 24 17.54 9.77 14.80
N VAL A 25 17.27 8.95 13.78
CA VAL A 25 18.22 7.94 13.30
C VAL A 25 19.53 8.58 12.84
N LEU A 26 19.45 9.64 12.02
CA LEU A 26 20.63 10.35 11.53
C LEU A 26 21.43 11.01 12.67
N ALA A 27 20.75 11.68 13.60
CA ALA A 27 21.40 12.34 14.74
C ALA A 27 22.14 11.36 15.67
N ASN A 28 21.71 10.10 15.71
CA ASN A 28 22.29 9.06 16.56
C ASN A 28 23.21 8.09 15.80
N ASN A 29 23.52 8.36 14.53
CA ASN A 29 24.35 7.50 13.67
C ASN A 29 23.85 6.04 13.61
N LEU A 30 22.53 5.85 13.55
CA LEU A 30 21.93 4.52 13.45
C LEU A 30 21.79 4.08 11.98
N PRO A 31 21.84 2.78 11.67
CA PRO A 31 21.64 2.28 10.31
C PRO A 31 20.19 2.49 9.85
N LEU A 32 20.04 2.95 8.61
CA LEU A 32 18.76 3.15 7.95
C LEU A 32 18.92 2.94 6.45
N ASP A 33 18.18 1.97 5.90
CA ASP A 33 18.24 1.61 4.48
C ASP A 33 16.96 1.99 3.73
N PHE A 34 15.82 2.09 4.41
CA PHE A 34 14.54 2.48 3.83
C PHE A 34 13.58 3.05 4.87
N ILE A 35 12.61 3.84 4.41
CA ILE A 35 11.45 4.25 5.20
C ILE A 35 10.29 3.28 4.92
N SER A 36 9.61 2.82 5.95
CA SER A 36 8.35 2.10 5.83
C SER A 36 7.21 2.80 6.58
N THR A 37 6.02 2.77 6.01
CA THR A 37 4.80 3.33 6.61
C THR A 37 3.58 2.74 5.92
N HIS A 38 2.38 3.03 6.41
CA HIS A 38 1.09 2.53 5.93
C HIS A 38 0.19 3.71 5.56
N GLU A 39 -0.71 3.51 4.61
CA GLU A 39 -1.72 4.51 4.25
C GLU A 39 -2.97 3.85 3.70
N TYR A 40 -4.12 4.34 4.14
CA TYR A 40 -5.41 4.05 3.53
C TYR A 40 -6.07 5.34 3.06
N PRO A 41 -6.81 5.33 1.93
CA PRO A 41 -7.47 6.54 1.43
C PRO A 41 -8.50 7.10 2.41
N THR A 42 -8.98 6.26 3.35
CA THR A 42 -9.92 6.63 4.42
C THR A 42 -9.29 7.45 5.54
N ASP A 43 -7.95 7.48 5.64
CA ASP A 43 -7.22 8.22 6.67
C ASP A 43 -7.27 9.74 6.44
N VAL A 44 -7.53 10.18 5.21
CA VAL A 44 -7.60 11.60 4.86
C VAL A 44 -9.01 12.02 4.49
N GLN A 45 -9.46 13.14 5.05
CA GLN A 45 -10.77 13.74 4.76
C GLN A 45 -10.62 15.19 4.31
N PRO A 46 -11.38 15.64 3.29
CA PRO A 46 -12.32 14.84 2.48
C PRO A 46 -11.61 13.90 1.51
N LEU A 47 -12.21 12.73 1.25
CA LEU A 47 -11.71 11.79 0.25
C LEU A 47 -11.63 12.44 -1.15
N GLN A 48 -10.44 12.44 -1.73
CA GLN A 48 -10.16 12.95 -3.08
C GLN A 48 -9.61 11.83 -3.97
N ARG A 49 -9.89 11.90 -5.26
CA ARG A 49 -9.49 10.87 -6.23
C ARG A 49 -7.97 10.65 -6.27
N ASP A 50 -7.18 11.70 -6.16
CA ASP A 50 -5.72 11.70 -6.25
C ASP A 50 -5.02 11.66 -4.88
N ILE A 51 -5.75 11.28 -3.82
CA ILE A 51 -5.23 11.43 -2.45
C ILE A 51 -3.96 10.61 -2.20
N MET A 52 -3.91 9.36 -2.66
CA MET A 52 -2.75 8.50 -2.46
C MET A 52 -1.51 9.09 -3.12
N LYS A 53 -1.65 9.65 -4.32
CA LYS A 53 -0.55 10.33 -5.02
C LYS A 53 -0.02 11.50 -4.20
N LYS A 54 -0.90 12.36 -3.68
CA LYS A 54 -0.51 13.50 -2.84
C LYS A 54 0.25 13.05 -1.59
N VAL A 55 -0.28 12.04 -0.89
CA VAL A 55 0.35 11.51 0.33
C VAL A 55 1.71 10.89 0.01
N PHE A 56 1.81 10.09 -1.06
CA PHE A 56 3.03 9.37 -1.40
C PHE A 56 4.13 10.31 -1.88
N THR A 57 3.77 11.36 -2.64
CA THR A 57 4.71 12.43 -3.02
C THR A 57 5.28 13.10 -1.78
N LYS A 58 4.41 13.47 -0.82
CA LYS A 58 4.86 14.07 0.44
C LYS A 58 5.77 13.12 1.22
N ALA A 59 5.40 11.85 1.36
CA ALA A 59 6.21 10.86 2.05
C ALA A 59 7.59 10.68 1.37
N ARG A 60 7.65 10.68 0.04
CA ARG A 60 8.90 10.64 -0.72
C ARG A 60 9.79 11.84 -0.43
N GLU A 61 9.22 13.05 -0.47
CA GLU A 61 9.94 14.28 -0.17
C GLU A 61 10.51 14.27 1.26
N GLU A 62 9.69 13.86 2.23
CA GLU A 62 10.06 13.75 3.63
C GLU A 62 11.09 12.65 3.90
N ALA A 63 11.06 11.53 3.15
CA ALA A 63 11.96 10.39 3.30
C ALA A 63 13.30 10.56 2.61
N SER A 64 13.41 11.46 1.61
CA SER A 64 14.63 11.63 0.81
C SER A 64 15.91 11.73 1.67
N PRO A 65 17.01 11.03 1.31
CA PRO A 65 17.22 10.28 0.05
C PRO A 65 16.80 8.79 0.13
N PHE A 66 16.14 8.35 1.21
CA PHE A 66 15.84 6.94 1.41
C PHE A 66 14.68 6.46 0.53
N PRO A 67 14.70 5.19 0.08
CA PRO A 67 13.55 4.56 -0.55
C PRO A 67 12.37 4.50 0.44
N VAL A 68 11.16 4.58 -0.09
CA VAL A 68 9.89 4.52 0.66
C VAL A 68 9.12 3.27 0.27
N ILE A 69 8.76 2.50 1.28
CA ILE A 69 7.97 1.29 1.13
C ILE A 69 6.66 1.48 1.89
N TYR A 70 5.54 1.34 1.19
CA TYR A 70 4.26 1.17 1.84
C TYR A 70 4.07 -0.31 2.18
N SER A 71 4.39 -0.70 3.42
CA SER A 71 4.30 -2.09 3.88
C SER A 71 2.87 -2.58 4.10
N GLU A 72 1.90 -1.67 4.02
CA GLU A 72 0.47 -1.94 4.10
C GLU A 72 -0.30 -0.82 3.39
N TYR A 73 -1.23 -1.18 2.52
CA TYR A 73 -2.27 -0.29 1.97
C TYR A 73 -3.46 -1.12 1.47
N ASN A 74 -4.64 -0.50 1.37
CA ASN A 74 -5.81 -1.06 0.67
C ASN A 74 -6.72 0.10 0.20
N SER A 75 -7.83 -0.19 -0.47
CA SER A 75 -8.88 0.75 -0.83
C SER A 75 -9.67 1.32 0.37
N GLY A 76 -9.42 0.86 1.60
CA GLY A 76 -10.00 1.35 2.85
C GLY A 76 -9.54 0.52 4.06
N LEU A 77 -9.68 1.07 5.27
CA LEU A 77 -9.29 0.42 6.54
C LEU A 77 -10.48 -0.13 7.35
N PHE A 78 -11.71 0.34 7.09
CA PHE A 78 -12.90 0.05 7.91
C PHE A 78 -14.18 -0.16 7.10
N TYR A 79 -15.25 -0.56 7.79
CA TYR A 79 -16.59 -0.78 7.23
C TYR A 79 -17.33 0.53 6.87
N PRO A 80 -18.12 0.58 5.77
CA PRO A 80 -18.26 -0.44 4.74
C PRO A 80 -17.04 -0.43 3.81
N GLY A 81 -16.18 -1.43 4.01
CA GLY A 81 -15.10 -1.72 3.09
C GLY A 81 -15.74 -2.07 1.75
N LYS A 82 -15.13 -1.63 0.66
CA LYS A 82 -15.54 -1.98 -0.70
C LYS A 82 -14.56 -3.00 -1.29
N HIS A 83 -14.05 -3.88 -0.44
CA HIS A 83 -12.97 -4.83 -0.74
C HIS A 83 -13.44 -5.95 -1.66
N ASP A 84 -14.70 -6.36 -1.52
CA ASP A 84 -15.32 -7.37 -2.39
C ASP A 84 -15.88 -6.75 -3.69
N ASP A 85 -15.97 -5.43 -3.76
CA ASP A 85 -16.60 -4.70 -4.87
C ASP A 85 -15.63 -4.45 -6.05
N PRO A 86 -16.18 -4.23 -7.27
CA PRO A 86 -15.39 -3.75 -8.42
C PRO A 86 -14.64 -2.42 -8.15
N TYR A 87 -15.08 -1.65 -7.15
CA TYR A 87 -14.39 -0.44 -6.71
C TYR A 87 -12.92 -0.73 -6.32
N ALA A 88 -12.64 -1.81 -5.59
CA ALA A 88 -11.26 -2.15 -5.21
C ALA A 88 -10.37 -2.42 -6.44
N SER A 89 -10.92 -3.06 -7.49
CA SER A 89 -10.21 -3.24 -8.76
C SER A 89 -9.89 -1.91 -9.45
N ALA A 90 -10.87 -0.99 -9.51
CA ALA A 90 -10.67 0.32 -10.13
C ALA A 90 -9.66 1.17 -9.32
N PHE A 91 -9.72 1.08 -7.99
CA PHE A 91 -8.77 1.73 -7.09
C PHE A 91 -7.33 1.24 -7.34
N VAL A 92 -7.10 -0.07 -7.42
CA VAL A 92 -5.76 -0.62 -7.71
C VAL A 92 -5.24 -0.13 -9.06
N MET A 93 -6.05 -0.27 -10.12
CA MET A 93 -5.63 0.14 -11.47
C MET A 93 -5.28 1.63 -11.57
N TYR A 94 -6.08 2.49 -10.93
CA TYR A 94 -5.82 3.92 -10.93
C TYR A 94 -4.53 4.25 -10.14
N ASN A 95 -4.41 3.76 -8.91
CA ASN A 95 -3.31 4.16 -8.04
C ASN A 95 -1.95 3.64 -8.54
N VAL A 96 -1.85 2.40 -9.01
CA VAL A 96 -0.59 1.86 -9.56
C VAL A 96 -0.08 2.75 -10.69
N GLN A 97 -0.96 3.22 -11.58
CA GLN A 97 -0.55 4.11 -12.68
C GLN A 97 -0.05 5.48 -12.19
N GLU A 98 -0.67 6.02 -11.15
CA GLU A 98 -0.37 7.34 -10.61
C GLU A 98 0.87 7.38 -9.71
N VAL A 99 1.23 6.27 -9.05
CA VAL A 99 2.26 6.27 -8.00
C VAL A 99 3.46 5.34 -8.24
N GLN A 100 3.47 4.55 -9.31
CA GLN A 100 4.57 3.61 -9.63
C GLN A 100 5.97 4.26 -9.66
N ASP A 101 6.05 5.55 -10.01
CA ASP A 101 7.31 6.29 -10.11
C ASP A 101 7.63 7.09 -8.83
N ILE A 102 6.81 6.97 -7.78
CA ILE A 102 6.89 7.76 -6.54
C ILE A 102 7.46 6.94 -5.38
N VAL A 103 7.14 5.65 -5.26
CA VAL A 103 7.54 4.78 -4.14
C VAL A 103 8.04 3.43 -4.64
N GLU A 104 8.96 2.78 -3.93
CA GLU A 104 9.60 1.54 -4.40
C GLU A 104 8.71 0.30 -4.27
N PHE A 105 7.81 0.28 -3.29
CA PHE A 105 6.96 -0.88 -3.03
C PHE A 105 5.64 -0.49 -2.36
N MET A 106 4.58 -1.19 -2.74
CA MET A 106 3.27 -1.09 -2.11
C MET A 106 2.73 -2.49 -1.85
N SER A 107 2.56 -2.84 -0.58
CA SER A 107 2.07 -4.15 -0.15
C SER A 107 0.57 -4.09 0.05
N TYR A 108 -0.20 -4.68 -0.88
CA TYR A 108 -1.65 -4.73 -0.72
C TYR A 108 -2.01 -5.65 0.43
N TRP A 109 -2.63 -5.08 1.46
CA TRP A 109 -3.04 -5.80 2.66
C TRP A 109 -4.47 -6.28 2.46
N THR A 110 -4.74 -7.55 2.13
CA THR A 110 -3.85 -8.72 2.15
C THR A 110 -4.03 -9.59 0.91
N PHE A 111 -3.26 -10.68 0.81
CA PHE A 111 -3.42 -11.62 -0.30
C PHE A 111 -4.65 -12.54 -0.14
N SER A 112 -5.16 -12.76 1.08
CA SER A 112 -6.26 -13.69 1.36
C SER A 112 -7.09 -13.28 2.58
N ASP A 113 -8.38 -13.63 2.56
CA ASP A 113 -9.31 -13.54 3.69
C ASP A 113 -9.06 -14.58 4.78
N ILE A 114 -8.05 -15.45 4.64
CA ILE A 114 -7.53 -16.21 5.78
C ILE A 114 -6.87 -15.21 6.74
N PHE A 115 -7.69 -14.62 7.61
CA PHE A 115 -7.37 -13.44 8.39
C PHE A 115 -8.19 -13.42 9.69
N GLU A 116 -7.58 -13.00 10.81
CA GLU A 116 -8.18 -13.19 12.14
C GLU A 116 -8.06 -11.98 13.09
N GLU A 117 -7.59 -10.80 12.65
CA GLU A 117 -7.49 -9.63 13.56
C GLU A 117 -8.86 -9.22 14.16
N GLY A 118 -9.94 -9.42 13.40
CA GLY A 118 -11.33 -9.24 13.84
C GLY A 118 -12.05 -10.54 14.21
N GLY A 119 -11.32 -11.65 14.35
CA GLY A 119 -11.86 -13.01 14.37
C GLY A 119 -11.96 -13.64 12.97
N PHE A 120 -12.07 -14.97 12.92
CA PHE A 120 -12.18 -15.70 11.66
C PHE A 120 -13.62 -15.70 11.16
N ASP A 121 -13.87 -15.00 10.05
CA ASP A 121 -15.17 -15.02 9.38
C ASP A 121 -15.33 -16.28 8.53
N SER A 122 -16.55 -16.81 8.47
CA SER A 122 -16.88 -18.04 7.75
C SER A 122 -17.66 -17.79 6.45
N LEU A 123 -18.10 -16.55 6.22
CA LEU A 123 -18.77 -16.18 4.98
C LEU A 123 -17.76 -16.15 3.83
N PRO A 124 -18.15 -16.49 2.59
CA PRO A 124 -17.25 -16.36 1.45
C PRO A 124 -16.90 -14.91 1.11
N PHE A 125 -17.82 -13.97 1.37
CA PHE A 125 -17.66 -12.54 1.13
C PHE A 125 -18.18 -11.78 2.34
N HIS A 126 -17.31 -11.00 2.97
CA HIS A 126 -17.56 -10.28 4.23
C HIS A 126 -16.74 -8.98 4.29
N GLN A 127 -16.36 -8.43 3.13
CA GLN A 127 -15.49 -7.26 3.01
C GLN A 127 -14.12 -7.45 3.69
N GLY A 128 -13.61 -8.69 3.71
CA GLY A 128 -12.26 -8.98 4.19
C GLY A 128 -11.20 -8.30 3.31
N PHE A 129 -10.05 -8.01 3.91
CA PHE A 129 -8.94 -7.32 3.25
C PHE A 129 -8.35 -8.09 2.05
N GLY A 130 -8.59 -9.40 1.97
CA GLY A 130 -7.92 -10.28 1.03
C GLY A 130 -8.25 -10.02 -0.43
N LEU A 131 -7.27 -10.23 -1.30
CA LEU A 131 -7.48 -10.36 -2.75
C LEU A 131 -8.30 -11.62 -3.09
N MET A 132 -8.34 -12.60 -2.21
CA MET A 132 -8.98 -13.91 -2.43
C MET A 132 -9.77 -14.33 -1.19
N THR A 133 -10.94 -14.91 -1.40
CA THR A 133 -11.78 -15.42 -0.30
C THR A 133 -11.18 -16.66 0.37
N ILE A 134 -11.73 -17.07 1.51
CA ILE A 134 -11.38 -18.32 2.22
C ILE A 134 -11.59 -19.60 1.38
N HIS A 135 -12.38 -19.51 0.29
CA HIS A 135 -12.64 -20.62 -0.64
C HIS A 135 -11.87 -20.49 -1.95
N GLN A 136 -10.79 -19.70 -1.95
CA GLN A 136 -9.93 -19.47 -3.12
C GLN A 136 -10.65 -18.79 -4.30
N VAL A 137 -11.73 -18.05 -4.04
CA VAL A 137 -12.41 -17.27 -5.09
C VAL A 137 -11.67 -15.95 -5.25
N PRO A 138 -11.09 -15.64 -6.43
CA PRO A 138 -10.39 -14.38 -6.64
C PRO A 138 -11.38 -13.20 -6.70
N LYS A 139 -11.16 -12.17 -5.87
CA LYS A 139 -11.98 -10.95 -5.84
C LYS A 139 -11.63 -10.00 -6.99
N PRO A 140 -12.42 -8.95 -7.25
CA PRO A 140 -12.11 -7.99 -8.32
C PRO A 140 -10.70 -7.41 -8.23
N ALA A 141 -10.21 -7.06 -7.02
CA ALA A 141 -8.85 -6.55 -6.84
C ALA A 141 -7.76 -7.56 -7.26
N TYR A 142 -7.96 -8.87 -7.04
CA TYR A 142 -7.04 -9.90 -7.54
C TYR A 142 -6.89 -9.83 -9.05
N ARG A 143 -8.02 -9.67 -9.76
CA ARG A 143 -8.02 -9.58 -11.23
C ARG A 143 -7.26 -8.35 -11.72
N ALA A 144 -7.28 -7.24 -10.97
CA ALA A 144 -6.45 -6.09 -11.28
C ALA A 144 -4.96 -6.43 -11.24
N PHE A 145 -4.50 -7.08 -10.16
CA PHE A 145 -3.11 -7.55 -10.06
C PHE A 145 -2.76 -8.61 -11.10
N GLU A 146 -3.69 -9.51 -11.45
CA GLU A 146 -3.49 -10.50 -12.52
C GLU A 146 -3.25 -9.82 -13.88
N ILE A 147 -4.02 -8.78 -14.21
CA ILE A 147 -3.83 -8.00 -15.43
C ILE A 147 -2.50 -7.25 -15.38
N LEU A 148 -2.18 -6.58 -14.27
CA LEU A 148 -0.91 -5.86 -14.08
C LEU A 148 0.29 -6.81 -14.21
N HIS A 149 0.20 -8.03 -13.69
CA HIS A 149 1.26 -9.04 -13.81
C HIS A 149 1.55 -9.44 -15.26
N ARG A 150 0.54 -9.37 -16.14
CA ARG A 150 0.69 -9.67 -17.57
C ARG A 150 1.26 -8.50 -18.37
N THR A 151 1.43 -7.32 -17.75
CA THR A 151 2.07 -6.18 -18.42
C THR A 151 3.58 -6.39 -18.58
N GLY A 152 4.14 -5.79 -19.62
CA GLY A 152 5.59 -5.81 -19.86
C GLY A 152 6.35 -4.83 -18.96
N ARG A 153 7.65 -4.68 -19.24
CA ARG A 153 8.52 -3.71 -18.54
C ARG A 153 8.59 -2.35 -19.21
N GLU A 154 7.97 -2.22 -20.39
CA GLU A 154 7.97 -0.99 -21.16
C GLU A 154 6.60 -0.32 -21.04
N ARG A 155 6.60 0.96 -20.63
CA ARG A 155 5.40 1.78 -20.56
C ARG A 155 5.25 2.54 -21.87
N MET A 156 4.19 2.24 -22.61
CA MET A 156 3.86 2.97 -23.84
C MET A 156 3.13 4.27 -23.52
N ALA A 157 3.46 5.34 -24.23
CA ALA A 157 2.68 6.56 -24.19
C ALA A 157 1.31 6.32 -24.83
N VAL A 158 0.24 6.77 -24.17
CA VAL A 158 -1.12 6.70 -24.69
C VAL A 158 -1.71 8.12 -24.76
N SER A 159 -2.36 8.45 -25.87
CA SER A 159 -3.17 9.65 -26.03
C SER A 159 -4.64 9.25 -26.03
N GLY A 160 -5.43 9.84 -25.16
CA GLY A 160 -6.89 9.64 -25.06
C GLY A 160 -7.63 10.97 -25.07
#